data_AF-A0A919B4L2-F1
#
_entry.id   AF-A0A919B4L2-F1
#
_cell.length_a   1.000
_cell.length_b   1.000
_cell.length_c   1.000
_cell.angle_alpha   90.00
_cell.angle_beta   90.00
_cell.angle_gamma   90.00
#
_symmetry.space_group_name_H-M   'P 1'
#
loop_
_entity.id
_entity.type
_entity.pdbx_description
1 polymer ?
#
loop_
_entity_poly.entity_id
_entity_poly.type
_entity_poly.pdbx_seq_one_letter_code
_entity_poly.pdbx_strand_id
1 'polypeptide(L)'
;MPTPVPLSWIVTSTSSGSSAGLGRHLTEMLLARGDRLHTAELDVTAGPAVRRAVDEAFAALGRADIVVCDAGHALPVTTGDLTDEQIARLVVTDLLGPVRVARAALHHLRVQGGGHIVQIAGAWELEGFFDALADEAAPYGIGTTLVRTTLAGGTLRPVADPAKTARAIIDCAALDPAPRRLTLGSDAYEAELAALTARLAELEAQRELAYAADTDDVRH
;
A
#
# COMPACT_ATOMS: atom_id res chain seq x y z
N MET A 1 -0.24 4.14 31.65
CA MET A 1 -0.10 4.83 30.36
C MET A 1 -1.46 5.36 29.95
N PRO A 2 -1.58 6.57 29.39
CA PRO A 2 -2.85 7.01 28.83
C PRO A 2 -3.29 6.01 27.76
N THR A 3 -4.57 5.63 27.76
CA THR A 3 -5.14 4.82 26.70
C THR A 3 -4.99 5.59 25.38
N PRO A 4 -4.40 4.99 24.34
CA PRO A 4 -4.27 5.65 23.05
C PRO A 4 -5.66 6.05 22.55
N VAL A 5 -5.76 7.25 21.98
CA VAL A 5 -7.02 7.75 21.42
C VAL A 5 -7.44 6.83 20.27
N PRO A 6 -8.68 6.29 20.28
CA PRO A 6 -9.13 5.44 19.19
C PRO A 6 -9.10 6.17 17.85
N LEU A 7 -8.52 5.52 16.84
CA LEU A 7 -8.43 6.03 15.48
C LEU A 7 -9.64 5.54 14.66
N SER A 8 -9.95 6.25 13.57
CA SER A 8 -10.99 5.89 12.61
C SER A 8 -10.36 5.29 11.35
N TRP A 9 -10.79 4.09 10.97
CA TRP A 9 -10.20 3.28 9.91
C TRP A 9 -11.23 2.95 8.84
N ILE A 10 -10.83 3.07 7.58
CA ILE A 10 -11.53 2.49 6.43
C ILE A 10 -10.66 1.34 5.93
N VAL A 11 -11.20 0.13 5.84
CA VAL A 11 -10.50 -1.03 5.29
C VAL A 11 -11.27 -1.53 4.07
N THR A 12 -10.69 -1.38 2.89
CA THR A 12 -11.25 -1.90 1.63
C THR A 12 -10.59 -3.21 1.24
N SER A 13 -11.36 -4.17 0.76
CA SER A 13 -10.83 -5.44 0.24
C SER A 13 -11.54 -5.90 -1.03
N THR A 14 -10.89 -6.76 -1.82
CA THR A 14 -11.56 -7.57 -2.85
C THR A 14 -12.37 -8.71 -2.20
N SER A 15 -13.12 -9.48 -3.00
CA SER A 15 -14.24 -10.34 -2.58
C SER A 15 -13.93 -11.59 -1.72
N SER A 16 -12.91 -11.49 -0.86
CA SER A 16 -12.57 -12.43 0.23
C SER A 16 -11.56 -11.85 1.25
N GLY A 17 -11.07 -10.60 1.08
CA GLY A 17 -9.90 -10.09 1.81
C GLY A 17 -10.17 -9.63 3.25
N SER A 18 -11.27 -8.91 3.52
CA SER A 18 -11.58 -8.43 4.88
C SER A 18 -12.06 -9.55 5.83
N SER A 19 -12.54 -10.66 5.28
CA SER A 19 -13.11 -11.81 6.02
C SER A 19 -12.17 -13.02 6.09
N ALA A 20 -11.02 -13.00 5.42
CA ALA A 20 -9.99 -14.05 5.48
C ALA A 20 -8.58 -13.45 5.61
N GLY A 21 -7.55 -14.31 5.70
CA GLY A 21 -6.15 -13.88 5.65
C GLY A 21 -5.75 -12.73 6.61
N LEU A 22 -5.07 -11.72 6.07
CA LEU A 22 -4.54 -10.55 6.79
C LEU A 22 -5.62 -9.52 7.14
N GLY A 23 -6.53 -9.20 6.20
CA GLY A 23 -7.59 -8.20 6.41
C GLY A 23 -8.52 -8.53 7.59
N ARG A 24 -8.82 -9.81 7.82
CA ARG A 24 -9.55 -10.26 9.02
C ARG A 24 -8.79 -9.99 10.31
N HIS A 25 -7.52 -10.36 10.40
CA HIS A 25 -6.71 -10.12 11.61
C HIS A 25 -6.56 -8.63 11.90
N LEU A 26 -6.40 -7.80 10.86
CA LEU A 26 -6.39 -6.35 10.98
C LEU A 26 -7.70 -5.85 11.57
N THR A 27 -8.83 -6.23 10.98
CA THR A 27 -10.18 -5.84 11.43
C THR A 27 -10.46 -6.26 12.88
N GLU A 28 -10.17 -7.51 13.24
CA GLU A 28 -10.37 -8.03 14.60
C GLU A 28 -9.53 -7.27 15.63
N MET A 29 -8.28 -6.95 15.31
CA MET A 29 -7.41 -6.17 16.21
C MET A 29 -7.87 -4.73 16.39
N LEU A 30 -8.33 -4.07 15.32
CA LEU A 30 -8.87 -2.71 15.39
C LEU A 30 -10.13 -2.66 16.27
N LEU A 31 -11.06 -3.59 16.08
CA LEU A 31 -12.24 -3.70 16.92
C LEU A 31 -11.89 -3.96 18.39
N ALA A 32 -10.92 -4.85 18.66
CA ALA A 32 -10.48 -5.14 20.02
C ALA A 32 -9.78 -3.95 20.71
N ARG A 33 -9.17 -3.04 19.94
CA ARG A 33 -8.59 -1.78 20.44
C ARG A 33 -9.64 -0.70 20.75
N GLY A 34 -10.88 -0.90 20.29
CA GLY A 34 -11.94 0.11 20.36
C GLY A 34 -11.86 1.19 19.28
N ASP A 35 -11.07 0.95 18.22
CA ASP A 35 -10.98 1.84 17.07
C ASP A 35 -12.31 1.86 16.31
N ARG A 36 -12.62 2.99 15.65
CA ARG A 36 -13.81 3.11 14.80
C ARG A 36 -13.48 2.54 13.44
N LEU A 37 -14.27 1.60 12.94
CA LEU A 37 -13.94 0.87 11.72
C LEU A 37 -15.12 0.85 10.74
N HIS A 38 -14.83 1.12 9.47
CA HIS A 38 -15.70 0.82 8.35
C HIS A 38 -14.99 -0.13 7.39
N THR A 39 -15.58 -1.30 7.13
CA THR A 39 -15.06 -2.27 6.16
C THR A 39 -15.90 -2.24 4.89
N ALA A 40 -15.24 -2.20 3.72
CA ALA A 40 -15.92 -2.25 2.43
C ALA A 40 -15.33 -3.36 1.55
N GLU A 41 -16.14 -4.35 1.23
CA GLU A 41 -15.82 -5.35 0.22
C GLU A 41 -16.28 -4.83 -1.14
N LEU A 42 -15.34 -4.71 -2.09
CA LEU A 42 -15.64 -4.09 -3.37
C LEU A 42 -14.81 -4.68 -4.51
N ASP A 43 -15.42 -4.71 -5.69
CA ASP A 43 -14.70 -4.99 -6.93
C ASP A 43 -13.90 -3.75 -7.35
N VAL A 44 -12.60 -3.80 -7.10
CA VAL A 44 -11.66 -2.71 -7.40
C VAL A 44 -11.52 -2.43 -8.91
N THR A 45 -12.00 -3.34 -9.77
CA THR A 45 -12.04 -3.16 -11.21
C THR A 45 -13.15 -2.18 -11.64
N ALA A 46 -14.20 -2.04 -10.84
CA ALA A 46 -15.35 -1.19 -11.11
C ALA A 46 -15.17 0.22 -10.52
N GLY A 47 -14.52 1.13 -11.25
CA GLY A 47 -14.20 2.48 -10.78
C GLY A 47 -15.35 3.29 -10.14
N PRO A 48 -16.60 3.27 -10.66
CA PRO A 48 -17.74 3.90 -9.99
C PRO A 48 -18.12 3.22 -8.66
N ALA A 49 -17.96 1.90 -8.54
CA ALA A 49 -18.23 1.18 -7.31
C ALA A 49 -17.19 1.52 -6.23
N VAL A 50 -15.91 1.61 -6.60
CA VAL A 50 -14.83 2.06 -5.71
C VAL A 50 -15.15 3.43 -5.10
N ARG A 51 -15.55 4.40 -5.94
CA ARG A 51 -15.88 5.75 -5.44
C ARG A 51 -17.05 5.72 -4.46
N ARG A 52 -18.16 5.07 -4.83
CA ARG A 52 -19.33 4.97 -3.94
C ARG A 52 -18.98 4.33 -2.59
N ALA A 53 -18.23 3.24 -2.60
CA ALA A 53 -17.84 2.56 -1.36
C ALA A 53 -16.96 3.45 -0.46
N VAL A 54 -16.03 4.20 -1.04
CA VAL A 54 -15.22 5.17 -0.28
C VAL A 54 -16.08 6.32 0.24
N ASP A 55 -16.96 6.88 -0.59
CA ASP A 55 -17.89 7.95 -0.20
C ASP A 55 -18.80 7.53 0.97
N GLU A 56 -19.36 6.33 0.88
CA GLU A 56 -20.20 5.73 1.93
C GLU A 56 -19.43 5.50 3.24
N ALA A 57 -18.17 5.05 3.15
CA ALA A 57 -17.31 4.84 4.31
C ALA A 57 -16.99 6.16 5.04
N PHE A 58 -16.65 7.22 4.28
CA PHE A 58 -16.44 8.55 4.86
C PHE A 58 -17.73 9.14 5.43
N ALA A 59 -18.88 8.96 4.76
CA ALA A 59 -20.17 9.41 5.28
C ALA A 59 -20.55 8.70 6.59
N ALA A 60 -20.25 7.40 6.72
CA ALA A 60 -20.54 6.63 7.92
C ALA A 60 -19.64 7.00 9.11
N LEU A 61 -18.34 7.27 8.87
CA LEU A 61 -17.40 7.63 9.93
C LEU A 61 -17.34 9.12 10.23
N GLY A 62 -17.77 9.97 9.29
CA GLY A 62 -17.64 11.44 9.32
C GLY A 62 -16.20 11.94 9.09
N ARG A 63 -15.21 11.16 9.53
CA ARG A 63 -13.76 11.36 9.32
C ARG A 63 -13.05 10.01 9.36
N ALA A 64 -11.95 9.87 8.65
CA ALA A 64 -11.10 8.69 8.72
C ALA A 64 -9.65 9.12 8.96
N ASP A 65 -8.98 8.54 9.95
CA ASP A 65 -7.57 8.77 10.19
C ASP A 65 -6.72 7.96 9.20
N ILE A 66 -7.15 6.71 8.92
CA ILE A 66 -6.39 5.77 8.10
C ILE A 66 -7.31 5.08 7.08
N VAL A 67 -6.88 5.02 5.83
CA VAL A 67 -7.53 4.26 4.76
C VAL A 67 -6.60 3.15 4.29
N VAL A 68 -7.02 1.90 4.48
CA VAL A 68 -6.27 0.70 4.10
C VAL A 68 -6.89 0.09 2.85
N CYS A 69 -6.06 -0.09 1.82
CA CYS A 69 -6.41 -0.88 0.65
C CYS A 69 -5.72 -2.24 0.73
N ASP A 70 -6.51 -3.29 0.96
CA ASP A 70 -6.09 -4.68 1.00
C ASP A 70 -6.61 -5.39 -0.25
N ALA A 71 -6.00 -5.05 -1.39
CA ALA A 71 -6.36 -5.58 -2.70
C ALA A 71 -5.10 -6.08 -3.40
N GLY A 72 -5.10 -7.36 -3.78
CA GLY A 72 -4.01 -7.98 -4.55
C GLY A 72 -4.24 -9.47 -4.74
N HIS A 73 -3.87 -10.00 -5.90
CA HIS A 73 -3.89 -11.43 -6.19
C HIS A 73 -2.51 -11.91 -6.58
N ALA A 74 -1.95 -12.81 -5.79
CA ALA A 74 -0.76 -13.50 -6.22
C ALA A 74 -1.16 -14.75 -7.03
N LEU A 75 -0.86 -14.73 -8.33
CA LEU A 75 -1.06 -15.88 -9.21
C LEU A 75 0.19 -16.78 -9.18
N PRO A 76 0.08 -18.06 -8.82
CA PRO A 76 1.21 -18.98 -8.80
C PRO A 76 1.48 -19.53 -10.21
N VAL A 77 1.73 -18.63 -11.17
CA VAL A 77 2.05 -18.96 -12.56
C VAL A 77 3.43 -18.39 -12.90
N THR A 78 4.17 -19.07 -13.76
CA THR A 78 5.45 -18.52 -14.22
C THR A 78 5.20 -17.39 -15.22
N THR A 79 6.15 -16.47 -15.37
CA THR A 79 6.03 -15.35 -16.30
C THR A 79 5.77 -15.81 -17.74
N GLY A 80 6.34 -16.93 -18.17
CA GLY A 80 6.17 -17.47 -19.52
C GLY A 80 4.81 -18.11 -19.77
N ASP A 81 4.09 -18.50 -18.72
CA ASP A 81 2.79 -19.19 -18.80
C ASP A 81 1.60 -18.26 -18.56
N LEU A 82 1.84 -16.96 -18.36
CA LEU A 82 0.78 -15.97 -18.19
C LEU A 82 -0.04 -15.79 -19.47
N THR A 83 -1.35 -15.97 -19.39
CA THR A 83 -2.25 -15.62 -20.50
C THR A 83 -2.52 -14.11 -20.52
N ASP A 84 -2.88 -13.58 -21.69
CA ASP A 84 -3.27 -12.17 -21.82
C ASP A 84 -4.43 -11.79 -20.88
N GLU A 85 -5.38 -12.70 -20.66
CA GLU A 85 -6.48 -12.47 -19.71
C GLU A 85 -6.00 -12.45 -18.26
N GLN A 86 -4.95 -13.20 -17.90
CA GLN A 86 -4.36 -13.16 -16.57
C GLN A 86 -3.56 -11.87 -16.38
N ILE A 87 -2.79 -11.46 -17.38
CA ILE A 87 -2.04 -10.18 -17.38
C ILE A 87 -3.02 -9.01 -17.22
N ALA A 88 -4.09 -8.98 -18.02
CA ALA A 88 -5.10 -7.92 -17.93
C ALA A 88 -5.74 -7.87 -16.53
N ARG A 89 -6.04 -9.03 -15.93
CA ARG A 89 -6.60 -9.08 -14.57
C ARG A 89 -5.62 -8.56 -13.51
N LEU A 90 -4.35 -8.93 -13.58
CA LEU A 90 -3.31 -8.42 -12.68
C LEU A 90 -3.21 -6.90 -12.76
N VAL A 91 -3.12 -6.34 -13.97
CA VAL A 91 -3.05 -4.89 -14.17
C VAL A 91 -4.29 -4.18 -13.62
N VAL A 92 -5.48 -4.70 -13.91
CA VAL A 92 -6.72 -4.02 -13.50
C VAL A 92 -6.94 -4.10 -11.98
N THR A 93 -6.55 -5.21 -11.36
CA THR A 93 -6.83 -5.48 -9.93
C THR A 93 -5.73 -4.96 -9.03
N ASP A 94 -4.47 -5.27 -9.32
CA ASP A 94 -3.35 -5.07 -8.40
C ASP A 94 -2.63 -3.74 -8.66
N LEU A 95 -2.76 -3.17 -9.87
CA LEU A 95 -2.27 -1.83 -10.18
C LEU A 95 -3.40 -0.80 -10.15
N LEU A 96 -4.40 -0.93 -11.03
CA LEU A 96 -5.44 0.10 -11.16
C LEU A 96 -6.42 0.14 -9.99
N GLY A 97 -6.63 -0.98 -9.30
CA GLY A 97 -7.50 -1.05 -8.13
C GLY A 97 -7.03 -0.12 -6.99
N PRO A 98 -5.82 -0.35 -6.44
CA PRO A 98 -5.17 0.54 -5.48
C PRO A 98 -5.16 2.01 -5.88
N VAL A 99 -4.80 2.32 -7.14
CA VAL A 99 -4.81 3.70 -7.66
C VAL A 99 -6.20 4.34 -7.55
N ARG A 100 -7.27 3.59 -7.87
CA ARG A 100 -8.65 4.09 -7.76
C ARG A 100 -9.05 4.35 -6.31
N VAL A 101 -8.69 3.46 -5.39
CA VAL A 101 -8.98 3.61 -3.96
C VAL A 101 -8.21 4.80 -3.39
N ALA A 102 -6.90 4.88 -3.63
CA ALA A 102 -6.06 5.98 -3.16
C ALA A 102 -6.55 7.33 -3.68
N ARG A 103 -6.92 7.42 -4.97
CA ARG A 103 -7.46 8.65 -5.57
C ARG A 103 -8.81 9.05 -4.96
N ALA A 104 -9.69 8.10 -4.69
CA ALA A 104 -10.98 8.36 -4.05
C ALA A 104 -10.79 8.83 -2.59
N ALA A 105 -9.90 8.16 -1.84
CA ALA A 105 -9.56 8.54 -0.48
C ALA A 105 -8.91 9.92 -0.40
N LEU A 106 -7.93 10.21 -1.26
CA LEU A 106 -7.22 11.49 -1.31
C LEU A 106 -8.17 12.69 -1.40
N HIS A 107 -9.25 12.58 -2.19
CA HIS A 107 -10.26 13.63 -2.28
C HIS A 107 -10.86 13.98 -0.91
N HIS A 108 -11.26 12.98 -0.13
CA HIS A 108 -11.83 13.18 1.21
C HIS A 108 -10.78 13.62 2.23
N LEU A 109 -9.60 13.00 2.21
CA LEU A 109 -8.50 13.32 3.12
C LEU A 109 -8.04 14.78 2.97
N ARG A 110 -8.03 15.31 1.74
CA ARG A 110 -7.76 16.73 1.47
C ARG A 110 -8.80 17.66 2.08
N VAL A 111 -10.07 17.31 1.96
CA VAL A 111 -11.18 18.13 2.49
C VAL A 111 -11.16 18.16 4.01
N GLN A 112 -10.87 17.04 4.68
CA GLN A 112 -10.77 16.99 6.14
C GLN A 112 -9.43 17.53 6.70
N GLY A 113 -8.39 17.68 5.86
CA GLY A 113 -7.11 18.28 6.22
C GLY A 113 -6.08 17.32 6.85
N GLY A 114 -6.05 16.06 6.44
CA GLY A 114 -5.01 15.10 6.86
C GLY A 114 -5.47 13.66 6.84
N GLY A 115 -4.56 12.73 7.17
CA GLY A 115 -4.82 11.30 7.31
C GLY A 115 -3.73 10.45 6.69
N HIS A 116 -3.96 9.15 6.54
CA HIS A 116 -2.94 8.23 6.02
C HIS A 116 -3.53 7.18 5.08
N ILE A 117 -2.86 6.90 3.98
CA ILE A 117 -3.25 5.83 3.04
C ILE A 117 -2.25 4.68 3.14
N VAL A 118 -2.73 3.49 3.49
CA VAL A 118 -1.93 2.26 3.53
C VAL A 118 -2.35 1.36 2.38
N GLN A 119 -1.40 0.96 1.54
CA GLN A 119 -1.61 -0.06 0.52
C GLN A 119 -0.92 -1.36 0.95
N ILE A 120 -1.68 -2.44 1.02
CA ILE A 120 -1.20 -3.78 1.34
C ILE A 120 -1.09 -4.60 0.05
N ALA A 121 0.06 -5.24 -0.15
CA ALA A 121 0.40 -6.01 -1.35
C ALA A 121 0.46 -5.19 -2.66
N GLY A 122 1.22 -5.66 -3.65
CA GLY A 122 1.43 -4.96 -4.94
C GLY A 122 2.53 -3.89 -4.94
N ALA A 123 3.51 -4.01 -4.04
CA ALA A 123 4.41 -2.89 -3.76
C ALA A 123 5.37 -2.52 -4.92
N TRP A 124 5.72 -3.41 -5.85
CA TRP A 124 6.68 -3.06 -6.92
C TRP A 124 6.03 -2.19 -8.01
N GLU A 125 4.82 -2.55 -8.43
CA GLU A 125 4.09 -1.89 -9.51
C GLU A 125 3.59 -0.50 -9.11
N LEU A 126 3.43 -0.27 -7.81
CA LEU A 126 2.82 0.94 -7.24
C LEU A 126 3.82 1.95 -6.68
N GLU A 127 5.10 1.60 -6.58
CA GLU A 127 6.15 2.44 -5.97
C GLU A 127 6.18 3.86 -6.55
N GLY A 128 6.29 4.00 -7.87
CA GLY A 128 6.36 5.31 -8.51
C GLY A 128 5.08 6.14 -8.34
N PHE A 129 3.91 5.49 -8.35
CA PHE A 129 2.64 6.18 -8.13
C PHE A 129 2.52 6.68 -6.68
N PHE A 130 2.89 5.86 -5.70
CA PHE A 130 2.79 6.24 -4.29
C PHE A 130 3.86 7.23 -3.86
N ASP A 131 5.05 7.23 -4.46
CA ASP A 131 6.02 8.30 -4.23
C ASP A 131 5.49 9.66 -4.71
N ALA A 132 4.96 9.71 -5.94
CA ALA A 132 4.35 10.93 -6.47
C ALA A 132 3.14 11.37 -5.62
N LEU A 133 2.30 10.43 -5.21
CA LEU A 133 1.16 10.69 -4.33
C LEU A 133 1.61 11.23 -2.97
N ALA A 134 2.65 10.65 -2.35
CA ALA A 134 3.16 11.11 -1.06
C ALA A 134 3.64 12.56 -1.15
N ASP A 135 4.37 12.91 -2.20
CA ASP A 135 4.85 14.28 -2.41
C ASP A 135 3.69 15.25 -2.70
N GLU A 136 2.70 14.83 -3.50
CA GLU A 136 1.49 15.61 -3.79
C GLU A 136 0.60 15.83 -2.56
N ALA A 137 0.55 14.85 -1.66
CA ALA A 137 -0.35 14.83 -0.50
C ALA A 137 0.28 15.43 0.77
N ALA A 138 1.62 15.51 0.86
CA ALA A 138 2.35 16.04 2.01
C ALA A 138 1.90 17.45 2.47
N PRO A 139 1.63 18.43 1.58
CA PRO A 139 1.16 19.76 2.01
C PRO A 139 -0.18 19.74 2.76
N TYR A 140 -0.96 18.65 2.63
CA TYR A 140 -2.24 18.47 3.28
C TYR A 140 -2.14 17.65 4.58
N GLY A 141 -0.93 17.31 5.03
CA GLY A 141 -0.72 16.44 6.20
C GLY A 141 -1.19 15.00 5.95
N ILE A 142 -1.12 14.54 4.70
CA ILE A 142 -1.53 13.19 4.31
C ILE A 142 -0.29 12.34 4.07
N GLY A 143 -0.14 11.27 4.84
CA GLY A 143 0.91 10.29 4.65
C GLY A 143 0.47 9.11 3.78
N THR A 144 1.44 8.36 3.27
CA THR A 144 1.18 7.10 2.57
C THR A 144 2.19 6.04 2.98
N THR A 145 1.77 4.78 3.09
CA THR A 145 2.66 3.63 3.32
C THR A 145 2.33 2.50 2.35
N LEU A 146 3.35 2.03 1.62
CA LEU A 146 3.31 0.76 0.91
C LEU A 146 3.81 -0.37 1.82
N VAL A 147 2.99 -1.40 2.01
CA VAL A 147 3.33 -2.57 2.81
C VAL A 147 3.74 -3.72 1.90
N ARG A 148 4.98 -4.21 2.09
CA ARG A 148 5.54 -5.35 1.36
C ARG A 148 5.55 -6.58 2.26
N THR A 149 4.87 -7.63 1.83
CA THR A 149 4.81 -8.92 2.56
C THR A 149 5.37 -10.09 1.74
N THR A 150 5.77 -9.84 0.48
CA THR A 150 6.26 -10.84 -0.46
C THR A 150 7.77 -10.76 -0.65
N LEU A 151 8.39 -11.90 -0.96
CA LEU A 151 9.80 -11.99 -1.33
C LEU A 151 10.05 -11.33 -2.69
N ALA A 152 11.26 -10.81 -2.90
CA ALA A 152 11.73 -10.43 -4.23
C ALA A 152 11.65 -11.66 -5.17
N GLY A 153 10.98 -11.51 -6.31
CA GLY A 153 10.80 -12.59 -7.29
C GLY A 153 9.47 -13.35 -7.25
N GLY A 154 8.46 -12.85 -6.54
CA GLY A 154 7.07 -13.34 -6.66
C GLY A 154 6.78 -14.71 -6.02
N THR A 155 7.74 -15.30 -5.30
CA THR A 155 7.48 -16.54 -4.55
C THR A 155 6.69 -16.24 -3.28
N LEU A 156 5.43 -16.67 -3.28
CA LEU A 156 4.57 -16.74 -2.10
C LEU A 156 5.06 -17.84 -1.15
N ARG A 157 6.08 -17.55 -0.35
CA ARG A 157 6.24 -18.27 0.92
C ARG A 157 5.71 -17.36 2.01
N PRO A 158 4.55 -17.66 2.64
CA PRO A 158 4.08 -16.89 3.78
C PRO A 158 4.99 -17.22 4.97
N VAL A 159 6.11 -16.52 5.07
CA VAL A 159 6.99 -16.59 6.25
C VAL A 159 6.48 -15.66 7.36
N ALA A 160 5.53 -14.77 7.06
CA ALA A 160 4.97 -13.82 8.00
C ALA A 160 3.64 -14.33 8.61
N ASP A 161 3.59 -14.37 9.94
CA ASP A 161 2.37 -14.59 10.71
C ASP A 161 1.36 -13.44 10.45
N PRO A 162 0.13 -13.73 9.99
CA PRO A 162 -0.86 -12.69 9.66
C PRO A 162 -1.21 -11.77 10.83
N ALA A 163 -1.23 -12.28 12.07
CA ALA A 163 -1.52 -11.49 13.25
C ALA A 163 -0.37 -10.52 13.55
N LYS A 164 0.88 -10.99 13.50
CA LYS A 164 2.06 -10.13 13.66
C LYS A 164 2.15 -9.07 12.56
N THR A 165 1.80 -9.45 11.33
CA THR A 165 1.75 -8.55 10.18
C THR A 165 0.71 -7.46 10.38
N ALA A 166 -0.52 -7.82 10.76
CA ALA A 166 -1.58 -6.87 11.08
C ALA A 166 -1.16 -5.91 12.21
N ARG A 167 -0.55 -6.44 13.28
CA ARG A 167 -0.03 -5.63 14.38
C ARG A 167 1.00 -4.61 13.90
N ALA A 168 1.97 -5.06 13.10
CA ALA A 168 3.01 -4.18 12.57
C ALA A 168 2.43 -3.07 11.67
N ILE A 169 1.40 -3.36 10.87
CA ILE A 169 0.69 -2.35 10.07
C ILE A 169 0.02 -1.33 10.97
N ILE A 170 -0.68 -1.77 12.02
CA ILE A 170 -1.34 -0.88 12.98
C ILE A 170 -0.32 0.03 13.68
N ASP A 171 0.77 -0.56 14.17
CA ASP A 171 1.80 0.17 14.91
C ASP A 171 2.54 1.16 13.97
N CYS A 172 2.80 0.78 12.73
CA CYS A 172 3.40 1.64 11.71
C CYS A 172 2.51 2.84 11.36
N ALA A 173 1.21 2.63 11.21
CA ALA A 173 0.27 3.71 10.87
C ALA A 173 0.05 4.69 12.03
N ALA A 174 0.49 4.34 13.26
CA ALA A 174 0.48 5.22 14.43
C ALA A 174 1.76 6.05 14.60
N LEU A 175 2.77 5.87 13.75
CA LEU A 175 4.00 6.66 13.77
C LEU A 175 3.78 8.03 13.09
N ASP A 176 4.50 9.05 13.56
CA ASP A 176 4.51 10.38 12.95
C ASP A 176 5.96 10.90 12.77
N PRO A 177 6.48 10.99 11.52
CA PRO A 177 5.85 10.54 10.29
C PRO A 177 5.87 9.01 10.16
N ALA A 178 4.79 8.43 9.62
CA ALA A 178 4.80 7.03 9.22
C ALA A 178 5.73 6.81 8.02
N PRO A 179 6.48 5.69 7.96
CA PRO A 179 7.40 5.43 6.86
C PRO A 179 6.65 5.18 5.54
N ARG A 180 7.24 5.62 4.42
CA ARG A 180 6.67 5.40 3.08
C ARG A 180 6.63 3.93 2.67
N ARG A 181 7.54 3.12 3.22
CA ARG A 181 7.63 1.67 2.96
C ARG A 181 7.71 0.89 4.27
N LEU A 182 6.98 -0.21 4.34
CA LEU A 182 7.03 -1.16 5.44
C LEU A 182 7.23 -2.58 4.87
N THR A 183 8.46 -3.08 4.95
CA THR A 183 8.78 -4.46 4.58
C THR A 183 8.61 -5.37 5.79
N LEU A 184 7.78 -6.40 5.67
CA LEU A 184 7.42 -7.31 6.76
C LEU A 184 7.92 -8.73 6.49
N GLY A 185 8.61 -9.29 7.49
CA GLY A 185 9.27 -10.59 7.41
C GLY A 185 10.78 -10.46 7.16
N SER A 186 11.59 -11.25 7.88
CA SER A 186 13.05 -11.23 7.75
C SER A 186 13.49 -11.55 6.34
N ASP A 187 12.91 -12.57 5.72
CA ASP A 187 13.30 -13.02 4.40
C ASP A 187 12.97 -11.98 3.32
N ALA A 188 11.83 -11.29 3.45
CA ALA A 188 11.45 -10.19 2.57
C ALA A 188 12.38 -8.99 2.77
N TYR A 189 12.76 -8.69 4.02
CA TYR A 189 13.70 -7.62 4.34
C TYR A 189 15.09 -7.89 3.75
N GLU A 190 15.66 -9.07 3.98
CA GLU A 190 16.98 -9.44 3.46
C GLU A 190 17.00 -9.47 1.93
N ALA A 191 15.94 -10.00 1.29
CA ALA A 191 15.82 -10.01 -0.16
C ALA A 191 15.72 -8.60 -0.76
N GLU A 192 14.93 -7.70 -0.13
CA GLU A 192 14.82 -6.31 -0.54
C GLU A 192 16.16 -5.58 -0.38
N LEU A 193 16.83 -5.76 0.75
CA LEU A 193 18.13 -5.14 1.02
C LEU A 193 19.17 -5.57 -0.01
N ALA A 194 19.23 -6.87 -0.32
CA ALA A 194 20.12 -7.40 -1.36
C ALA A 194 19.82 -6.80 -2.74
N ALA A 195 18.53 -6.75 -3.12
CA ALA A 195 18.11 -6.20 -4.42
C ALA A 195 18.41 -4.70 -4.55
N LEU A 196 18.14 -3.91 -3.51
CA LEU A 196 18.43 -2.47 -3.50
C LEU A 196 19.93 -2.20 -3.55
N THR A 197 20.73 -2.98 -2.81
CA THR A 197 22.19 -2.85 -2.83
C THR A 197 22.77 -3.18 -4.21
N ALA A 198 22.26 -4.22 -4.88
CA ALA A 198 22.67 -4.56 -6.23
C ALA A 198 22.32 -3.45 -7.25
N ARG A 199 21.08 -2.94 -7.20
CA ARG A 199 20.64 -1.82 -8.06
C ARG A 199 21.45 -0.54 -7.83
N LEU A 200 21.80 -0.25 -6.58
CA LEU A 200 22.66 0.89 -6.26
C LEU A 200 24.05 0.72 -6.91
N ALA A 201 24.65 -0.47 -6.80
CA ALA A 201 25.94 -0.75 -7.43
C ALA A 201 25.87 -0.62 -8.96
N GLU A 202 24.79 -1.09 -9.59
CA GLU A 202 24.55 -0.92 -11.04
C GLU A 202 24.44 0.57 -11.42
N LEU A 203 23.69 1.36 -10.64
CA LEU A 203 23.57 2.81 -10.85
C LEU A 203 24.90 3.54 -10.69
N GLU A 204 25.69 3.19 -9.68
CA GLU A 204 26.99 3.79 -9.43
C GLU A 204 27.98 3.46 -10.55
N ALA A 205 27.93 2.24 -11.09
CA ALA A 205 28.78 1.82 -12.20
C ALA A 205 28.55 2.60 -13.51
N GLN A 206 27.34 3.14 -13.72
CA GLN A 206 27.00 3.94 -14.90
C GLN A 206 27.21 5.46 -14.70
N ARG A 207 27.82 5.89 -13.59
CA ARG A 207 27.97 7.33 -13.26
C ARG A 207 28.63 8.15 -14.37
N GLU A 208 29.74 7.69 -14.92
CA GLU A 208 30.45 8.41 -15.98
C GLU A 208 29.59 8.58 -17.23
N LEU A 209 28.86 7.53 -17.62
CA LEU A 209 27.95 7.57 -18.77
C LEU A 209 26.77 8.52 -18.52
N ALA A 210 26.20 8.49 -17.32
CA ALA A 210 25.10 9.37 -16.94
C ALA A 210 25.53 10.84 -16.99
N TYR A 211 26.70 11.16 -16.42
CA TYR A 211 27.22 12.53 -16.36
C TYR A 211 27.66 13.04 -17.73
N ALA A 212 28.10 12.15 -18.63
CA ALA A 212 28.42 12.54 -20.01
C ALA A 212 27.19 12.98 -20.82
N ALA A 213 25.97 12.70 -20.35
CA ALA A 213 24.72 13.12 -20.99
C ALA A 213 24.23 14.50 -20.52
N ASP A 214 24.93 15.12 -19.55
CA ASP A 214 24.62 16.48 -19.10
C ASP A 214 24.78 17.48 -20.25
N THR A 215 23.98 18.55 -20.20
CA THR A 215 24.20 19.70 -21.08
C THR A 215 25.50 20.41 -20.68
N ASP A 216 26.19 21.03 -21.64
CA ASP A 216 27.52 21.64 -21.46
C ASP A 216 27.61 22.69 -20.32
N ASP A 217 26.46 23.17 -19.82
CA ASP A 217 26.30 24.16 -18.77
C ASP A 217 26.13 23.60 -17.35
N VAL A 218 25.97 22.28 -17.17
CA VAL A 218 25.90 21.65 -15.84
C VAL A 218 27.32 21.36 -15.32
N ARG A 219 27.63 21.82 -14.10
CA ARG A 219 28.86 21.44 -13.37
C ARG A 219 28.47 20.68 -12.12
N HIS A 220 28.94 19.44 -12.00
CA HIS A 220 28.80 18.60 -10.81
C HIS A 220 29.77 19.01 -9.69
#